data_AF-A0A9E1KYW4-F1
#
_entry.id   AF-A0A9E1KYW4-F1
#
_cell.length_a   1.000
_cell.length_b   1.000
_cell.length_c   1.000
_cell.angle_alpha   90.00
_cell.angle_beta   90.00
_cell.angle_gamma   90.00
#
_symmetry.space_group_name_H-M   'P 1'
#
loop_
_entity.id
_entity.type
_entity.pdbx_description
1 polymer ?
#
loop_
_entity_poly.entity_id
_entity_poly.type
_entity_poly.pdbx_seq_one_letter_code
_entity_poly.pdbx_strand_id
1 'polypeptide(L)'
;MNKIHITFFSILLLFILADSINLSAAPVVVLEEGNGYYPIGLNLEYLEDKEKKWTINDITSQELSIRFQDSTQKTLNFKYSASNIWVRFTLKNPSNTERRVLLEHSHPFMNKVNFFLVDLNSVIISKKSGILAERNERDVFDRNHIFSLVLQPNSEITTYLCFSNTGRMYIPLTIWDTLDFIKKIQVNS
;
A
#
# COMPACT_ATOMS: atom_id res chain seq x y z
N MET A 1 2.78 12.22 -64.50
CA MET A 1 2.64 13.25 -63.43
C MET A 1 1.81 12.68 -62.28
N ASN A 2 2.47 12.52 -61.13
CA ASN A 2 2.00 12.55 -59.75
C ASN A 2 0.80 11.67 -59.32
N LYS A 3 1.08 10.45 -58.85
CA LYS A 3 0.28 9.76 -57.80
C LYS A 3 1.18 8.99 -56.81
N ILE A 4 2.25 9.61 -56.32
CA ILE A 4 3.21 9.02 -55.35
C ILE A 4 2.92 9.44 -53.89
N HIS A 5 1.92 10.29 -53.62
CA HIS A 5 1.73 10.87 -52.28
C HIS A 5 0.79 10.11 -51.33
N ILE A 6 0.10 9.05 -51.74
CA ILE A 6 -0.95 8.43 -50.88
C ILE A 6 -0.40 7.33 -49.97
N THR A 7 0.66 6.61 -50.35
CA THR A 7 1.23 5.52 -49.53
C THR A 7 2.08 5.98 -48.35
N PHE A 8 2.53 7.24 -48.32
CA PHE A 8 3.34 7.77 -47.21
C PHE A 8 2.52 8.16 -45.98
N PHE A 9 1.22 8.40 -46.14
CA PHE A 9 0.33 8.79 -45.04
C PHE A 9 -0.16 7.59 -44.22
N SER A 10 -0.18 6.39 -44.81
CA SER A 10 -0.64 5.16 -44.15
C SER A 10 0.42 4.44 -43.31
N ILE A 11 1.71 4.73 -43.54
CA ILE A 11 2.81 4.15 -42.73
C ILE A 11 3.13 5.03 -41.50
N LEU A 12 2.80 6.33 -41.55
CA LEU A 12 2.98 7.23 -40.42
C LEU A 12 1.89 7.09 -39.34
N LEU A 13 0.76 6.46 -39.66
CA LEU A 13 -0.33 6.19 -38.71
C LEU A 13 -0.13 4.90 -37.89
N LEU A 14 0.86 4.07 -38.23
CA LEU A 14 1.18 2.84 -37.49
C LEU A 14 2.23 3.04 -36.37
N PHE A 15 2.74 4.26 -36.20
CA PHE A 15 3.67 4.65 -35.14
C PHE A 15 2.99 5.48 -34.03
N ILE A 16 1.66 5.48 -33.98
CA ILE A 16 0.91 6.15 -32.92
C ILE A 16 0.67 5.15 -31.79
N LEU A 17 1.54 5.26 -30.78
CA LEU A 17 1.22 5.04 -29.37
C LEU A 17 0.77 3.63 -29.00
N ALA A 18 1.66 2.65 -29.14
CA ALA A 18 1.79 1.68 -28.06
C ALA A 18 2.54 2.37 -26.92
N ASP A 19 1.89 3.35 -26.27
CA ASP A 19 2.28 3.72 -24.92
C ASP A 19 2.09 2.44 -24.13
N SER A 20 3.21 1.78 -23.83
CA SER A 20 3.22 0.69 -22.89
C SER A 20 2.72 1.34 -21.60
N ILE A 21 1.46 1.09 -21.26
CA ILE A 21 0.93 1.45 -19.96
C ILE A 21 1.76 0.60 -19.01
N ASN A 22 2.87 1.18 -18.53
CA ASN A 22 3.67 0.60 -17.47
C ASN A 22 2.73 0.61 -16.28
N LEU A 23 2.06 -0.51 -16.07
CA LEU A 23 1.34 -0.75 -14.85
C LEU A 23 2.42 -0.80 -13.77
N SER A 24 2.67 0.34 -13.12
CA SER A 24 3.61 0.42 -12.01
C SER A 24 3.12 -0.57 -10.97
N ALA A 25 3.86 -1.66 -10.81
CA ALA A 25 3.62 -2.60 -9.74
C ALA A 25 4.03 -1.91 -8.44
N ALA A 26 3.18 -2.01 -7.41
CA ALA A 26 3.50 -1.43 -6.12
C ALA A 26 4.88 -1.94 -5.64
N PRO A 27 5.69 -1.10 -4.95
CA PRO A 27 6.99 -1.51 -4.47
C PRO A 27 6.93 -2.80 -3.65
N VAL A 28 7.86 -3.72 -3.93
CA VAL A 28 7.89 -5.03 -3.30
C VAL A 28 8.84 -5.02 -2.10
N VAL A 29 8.32 -5.37 -0.93
CA VAL A 29 9.08 -5.67 0.27
C VAL A 29 9.26 -7.18 0.33
N VAL A 30 10.48 -7.64 0.08
CA VAL A 30 10.83 -9.06 0.18
C VAL A 30 11.09 -9.41 1.64
N LEU A 31 10.32 -10.36 2.15
CA LEU A 31 10.49 -10.87 3.51
C LEU A 31 11.60 -11.91 3.50
N GLU A 32 12.83 -11.46 3.69
CA GLU A 32 14.03 -12.30 3.78
C GLU A 32 14.06 -13.10 5.09
N GLU A 33 14.66 -14.30 5.06
CA GLU A 33 14.87 -15.08 6.28
C GLU A 33 15.82 -14.36 7.24
N GLY A 34 15.60 -14.49 8.55
CA GLY A 34 16.44 -13.90 9.58
C GLY A 34 16.24 -12.40 9.83
N ASN A 35 15.53 -11.67 8.97
CA ASN A 35 15.08 -10.30 9.27
C ASN A 35 13.61 -10.28 9.73
N GLY A 36 13.37 -9.68 10.90
CA GLY A 36 12.05 -9.57 11.52
C GLY A 36 11.49 -8.16 11.61
N TYR A 37 12.18 -7.17 11.03
CA TYR A 37 11.82 -5.76 11.11
C TYR A 37 12.04 -5.06 9.78
N TYR A 38 10.98 -4.46 9.24
CA TYR A 38 10.99 -3.82 7.93
C TYR A 38 10.25 -2.48 8.01
N PRO A 39 10.95 -1.35 8.20
CA PRO A 39 10.38 -0.03 7.98
C PRO A 39 10.09 0.14 6.48
N ILE A 40 8.83 0.20 6.11
CA ILE A 40 8.43 0.16 4.69
C ILE A 40 8.23 1.55 4.07
N GLY A 41 8.57 2.62 4.79
CA GLY A 41 8.34 3.99 4.34
C GLY A 41 8.98 4.33 2.98
N LEU A 42 10.14 3.75 2.67
CA LEU A 42 10.83 3.90 1.37
C LEU A 42 10.45 2.82 0.34
N ASN A 43 9.56 1.90 0.71
CA ASN A 43 9.13 0.75 -0.08
C ASN A 43 7.60 0.72 -0.18
N LEU A 44 7.01 1.90 -0.43
CA LEU A 44 5.58 2.07 -0.65
C LEU A 44 5.35 3.21 -1.63
N GLU A 45 4.18 3.20 -2.24
CA GLU A 45 3.64 4.35 -2.94
C GLU A 45 2.48 4.97 -2.16
N TYR A 46 2.15 6.22 -2.46
CA TYR A 46 1.01 6.91 -1.89
C TYR A 46 0.24 7.75 -2.90
N LEU A 47 -1.02 8.04 -2.56
CA LEU A 47 -1.92 8.90 -3.32
C LEU A 47 -2.77 9.73 -2.36
N GLU A 48 -2.77 11.05 -2.52
CA GLU A 48 -3.58 11.96 -1.69
C GLU A 48 -4.96 12.18 -2.34
N ASP A 49 -6.02 11.84 -1.60
CA ASP A 49 -7.41 12.12 -1.92
C ASP A 49 -7.90 13.31 -1.11
N LYS A 50 -7.83 14.50 -1.72
CA LYS A 50 -8.20 15.76 -1.07
C LYS A 50 -9.70 15.90 -0.83
N GLU A 51 -10.51 15.28 -1.70
CA GLU A 51 -11.97 15.34 -1.65
C GLU A 51 -12.57 14.22 -0.78
N LYS A 52 -11.78 13.21 -0.41
CA LYS A 52 -12.18 12.05 0.41
C LYS A 52 -13.28 11.20 -0.23
N LYS A 53 -13.25 11.08 -1.55
CA LYS A 53 -14.30 10.43 -2.34
C LYS A 53 -13.96 9.03 -2.81
N TRP A 54 -12.68 8.69 -2.87
CA TRP A 54 -12.27 7.40 -3.44
C TRP A 54 -12.47 6.27 -2.43
N THR A 55 -13.00 5.16 -2.93
CA THR A 55 -13.11 3.88 -2.24
C THR A 55 -11.97 2.96 -2.64
N ILE A 56 -11.83 1.80 -1.99
CA ILE A 56 -10.83 0.81 -2.39
C ILE A 56 -11.02 0.35 -3.85
N ASN A 57 -12.27 0.24 -4.32
CA ASN A 57 -12.56 -0.16 -5.70
C ASN A 57 -12.12 0.91 -6.71
N ASP A 58 -12.26 2.19 -6.35
CA ASP A 58 -11.77 3.28 -7.20
C ASP A 58 -10.24 3.28 -7.23
N ILE A 59 -9.60 3.11 -6.08
CA ILE A 59 -8.15 3.15 -5.90
C ILE A 59 -7.42 2.02 -6.64
N THR A 60 -8.06 0.85 -6.75
CA THR A 60 -7.53 -0.28 -7.53
C THR A 60 -7.84 -0.16 -9.02
N SER A 61 -8.63 0.83 -9.47
CA SER A 61 -8.86 1.08 -10.88
C SER A 61 -7.57 1.49 -11.60
N GLN A 62 -7.50 1.20 -12.89
CA GLN A 62 -6.35 1.57 -13.72
C GLN A 62 -6.09 3.08 -13.72
N GLU A 63 -7.15 3.90 -13.72
CA GLU A 63 -7.06 5.36 -13.74
C GLU A 63 -6.35 5.93 -12.50
N LEU A 64 -6.69 5.44 -11.30
CA LEU A 64 -6.07 5.92 -10.07
C LEU A 64 -4.77 5.20 -9.74
N SER A 65 -4.62 3.94 -10.15
CA SER A 65 -3.42 3.14 -9.92
C SER A 65 -2.15 3.79 -10.50
N ILE A 66 -2.25 4.44 -11.67
CA ILE A 66 -1.12 5.15 -12.30
C ILE A 66 -0.77 6.48 -11.62
N ARG A 67 -1.62 6.98 -10.71
CA ARG A 67 -1.43 8.28 -10.01
C ARG A 67 -0.69 8.15 -8.69
N PHE A 68 -0.47 6.92 -8.24
CA PHE A 68 0.37 6.64 -7.07
C PHE A 68 1.80 7.15 -7.32
N GLN A 69 2.40 7.67 -6.27
CA GLN A 69 3.77 8.22 -6.30
C GLN A 69 4.64 7.44 -5.32
N ASP A 70 5.86 7.11 -5.75
CA ASP A 70 6.86 6.50 -4.87
C ASP A 70 7.15 7.38 -3.66
N SER A 71 7.20 6.75 -2.49
CA SER A 71 7.66 7.45 -1.28
C SER A 71 9.18 7.57 -1.27
N THR A 72 9.63 8.80 -1.06
CA THR A 72 11.05 9.12 -0.84
C THR A 72 11.37 9.34 0.64
N GLN A 73 10.41 9.07 1.54
CA GLN A 73 10.51 9.35 2.97
C GLN A 73 10.46 8.07 3.81
N LYS A 74 11.36 7.94 4.78
CA LYS A 74 11.31 6.86 5.79
C LYS A 74 9.98 6.83 6.56
N THR A 75 9.31 7.97 6.65
CA THR A 75 7.97 8.09 7.18
C THR A 75 7.25 9.19 6.43
N LEU A 76 6.11 8.87 5.83
CA LEU A 76 5.28 9.86 5.17
C LEU A 76 4.77 10.88 6.19
N ASN A 77 4.96 12.15 5.87
CA ASN A 77 4.57 13.25 6.75
C ASN A 77 3.94 14.38 5.93
N PHE A 78 2.61 14.46 5.98
CA PHE A 78 1.84 15.51 5.30
C PHE A 78 1.57 16.71 6.21
N LYS A 79 2.36 16.88 7.28
CA LYS A 79 2.19 17.91 8.31
C LYS A 79 0.74 17.89 8.81
N TYR A 80 -0.01 18.97 8.61
CA TYR A 80 -1.45 19.02 8.83
C TYR A 80 -2.14 18.84 7.48
N SER A 81 -2.83 17.72 7.32
CA SER A 81 -3.68 17.47 6.15
C SER A 81 -5.01 16.93 6.64
N ALA A 82 -6.09 17.45 6.07
CA ALA A 82 -7.41 16.90 6.26
C ALA A 82 -7.71 15.78 5.26
N SER A 83 -6.87 15.55 4.25
CA SER A 83 -7.11 14.61 3.14
C SER A 83 -7.09 13.14 3.59
N ASN A 84 -7.65 12.27 2.76
CA ASN A 84 -7.39 10.84 2.88
C ASN A 84 -6.06 10.52 2.19
N ILE A 85 -5.17 9.81 2.87
CA ILE A 85 -3.91 9.35 2.28
C ILE A 85 -4.02 7.85 2.04
N TRP A 86 -4.03 7.50 0.76
CA TRP A 86 -3.93 6.12 0.31
C TRP A 86 -2.47 5.72 0.21
N VAL A 87 -2.15 4.52 0.68
CA VAL A 87 -0.81 3.93 0.64
C VAL A 87 -0.95 2.52 0.09
N ARG A 88 0.02 2.10 -0.74
CA ARG A 88 0.11 0.71 -1.20
C ARG A 88 1.55 0.20 -1.23
N PHE A 89 1.70 -1.10 -1.04
CA PHE A 89 2.96 -1.84 -1.16
C PHE A 89 2.64 -3.32 -1.35
N THR A 90 3.59 -4.07 -1.89
CA THR A 90 3.47 -5.52 -2.05
C THR A 90 4.41 -6.23 -1.08
N LEU A 91 3.91 -7.26 -0.40
CA LEU A 91 4.76 -8.14 0.40
C LEU A 91 5.01 -9.42 -0.36
N LYS A 92 6.27 -9.85 -0.40
CA LYS A 92 6.69 -11.11 -1.02
C LYS A 92 7.23 -12.06 0.03
N ASN A 93 6.69 -13.28 0.04
CA ASN A 93 7.27 -14.41 0.77
C ASN A 93 8.02 -15.31 -0.22
N PRO A 94 9.36 -15.24 -0.30
CA PRO A 94 10.15 -16.09 -1.19
C PRO A 94 10.39 -17.49 -0.63
N SER A 95 9.98 -17.77 0.62
CA SER A 95 10.25 -19.05 1.27
C SER A 95 9.25 -20.13 0.84
N ASN A 96 9.62 -21.39 1.09
CA ASN A 96 8.76 -22.55 0.87
C ASN A 96 7.80 -22.83 2.05
N THR A 97 7.72 -21.93 3.02
CA THR A 97 6.87 -22.06 4.21
C THR A 97 5.94 -20.85 4.33
N GLU A 98 4.82 -21.04 5.03
CA GLU A 98 3.92 -19.93 5.36
C GLU A 98 4.64 -18.93 6.28
N ARG A 99 4.48 -17.63 6.01
CA ARG A 99 5.02 -16.57 6.85
C ARG A 99 3.92 -15.71 7.46
N ARG A 100 3.99 -15.52 8.78
CA ARG A 100 3.04 -14.69 9.53
C ARG A 100 3.70 -13.40 9.97
N VAL A 101 3.15 -12.28 9.54
CA VAL A 101 3.67 -10.95 9.84
C VAL A 101 2.61 -10.03 10.41
N LEU A 102 3.06 -9.00 11.10
CA LEU A 102 2.24 -7.93 11.63
C LEU A 102 2.61 -6.62 10.93
N LEU A 103 1.61 -5.98 10.31
CA LEU A 103 1.72 -4.59 9.88
C LEU A 103 1.38 -3.69 11.05
N GLU A 104 2.35 -2.89 11.48
CA GLU A 104 2.19 -1.89 12.52
C GLU A 104 2.17 -0.48 11.91
N HIS A 105 1.12 0.28 12.23
CA HIS A 105 1.11 1.73 12.15
C HIS A 105 1.31 2.33 13.54
N SER A 106 2.53 2.81 13.80
CA SER A 106 2.99 3.29 15.12
C SER A 106 2.52 4.73 15.43
N HIS A 107 1.22 4.99 15.29
CA HIS A 107 0.61 6.29 15.62
C HIS A 107 -0.76 6.11 16.28
N PRO A 108 -0.83 5.96 17.62
CA PRO A 108 -2.06 5.61 18.36
C PRO A 108 -3.25 6.55 18.17
N PHE A 109 -3.00 7.82 17.84
CA PHE A 109 -4.03 8.86 17.76
C PHE A 109 -4.57 9.07 16.35
N MET A 110 -4.36 8.11 15.45
CA MET A 110 -4.92 8.18 14.11
C MET A 110 -6.44 8.03 14.18
N ASN A 111 -7.19 8.99 13.60
CA ASN A 111 -8.65 8.93 13.63
C ASN A 111 -9.21 7.70 12.91
N LYS A 112 -8.73 7.41 11.69
CA LYS A 112 -9.17 6.25 10.91
C LYS A 112 -8.00 5.65 10.12
N VAL A 113 -7.91 4.33 10.16
CA VAL A 113 -7.01 3.48 9.36
C VAL A 113 -7.86 2.36 8.78
N ASN A 114 -8.07 2.38 7.47
CA ASN A 114 -8.67 1.25 6.77
C ASN A 114 -7.56 0.44 6.11
N PHE A 115 -7.58 -0.86 6.30
CA PHE A 115 -6.61 -1.81 5.78
C PHE A 115 -7.29 -2.77 4.80
N PHE A 116 -6.65 -3.04 3.68
CA PHE A 116 -7.16 -3.92 2.64
C PHE A 116 -6.05 -4.84 2.11
N LEU A 117 -6.42 -6.09 1.84
CA LEU A 117 -5.62 -6.99 1.01
C LEU A 117 -6.32 -7.20 -0.31
N VAL A 118 -5.56 -7.03 -1.38
CA VAL A 118 -6.05 -7.12 -2.76
C VAL A 118 -5.29 -8.22 -3.47
N ASP A 119 -6.03 -9.19 -3.99
CA ASP A 119 -5.51 -10.27 -4.83
C ASP A 119 -6.32 -10.32 -6.13
N LEU A 120 -5.64 -10.41 -7.28
CA LEU A 120 -6.24 -10.41 -8.62
C LEU A 120 -7.34 -9.33 -8.78
N ASN A 121 -7.07 -8.10 -8.33
CA ASN A 121 -7.98 -6.94 -8.33
C ASN A 121 -9.25 -7.08 -7.47
N SER A 122 -9.34 -8.13 -6.65
CA SER A 122 -10.42 -8.34 -5.69
C SER A 122 -9.96 -8.06 -4.28
N VAL A 123 -10.77 -7.32 -3.52
CA VAL A 123 -10.53 -7.11 -2.09
C VAL A 123 -10.90 -8.40 -1.36
N ILE A 124 -9.89 -9.09 -0.81
CA ILE A 124 -10.09 -10.35 -0.09
C ILE A 124 -10.24 -10.13 1.42
N ILE A 125 -9.63 -9.07 1.95
CA ILE A 125 -9.72 -8.69 3.37
C ILE A 125 -9.90 -7.18 3.46
N SER A 126 -10.78 -6.73 4.36
CA SER A 126 -10.98 -5.33 4.74
C SER A 126 -11.10 -5.25 6.26
N LYS A 127 -10.30 -4.39 6.90
CA LYS A 127 -10.33 -4.14 8.35
C LYS A 127 -10.28 -2.64 8.62
N LYS A 128 -10.94 -2.19 9.68
CA LYS A 128 -10.94 -0.80 10.14
C LYS A 128 -10.32 -0.67 11.52
N SER A 129 -9.62 0.43 11.74
CA SER A 129 -9.12 0.85 13.05
C SER A 129 -9.05 2.38 13.13
N GLY A 130 -8.67 2.90 14.29
CA GLY A 130 -8.58 4.33 14.57
C GLY A 130 -9.42 4.73 15.77
N ILE A 131 -9.10 5.89 16.34
CA ILE A 131 -9.80 6.40 17.54
C ILE A 131 -11.24 6.86 17.24
N LEU A 132 -11.55 7.20 15.99
CA LEU A 132 -12.87 7.61 15.51
C LEU A 132 -13.45 6.60 14.49
N ALA A 133 -12.96 5.37 14.48
CA ALA A 133 -13.50 4.33 13.62
C ALA A 133 -14.79 3.76 14.21
N GLU A 134 -15.80 3.53 13.36
CA GLU A 134 -17.08 2.91 13.76
C GLU A 134 -16.89 1.50 14.30
N ARG A 135 -15.86 0.80 13.81
CA ARG A 135 -15.47 -0.53 14.27
C ARG A 135 -13.94 -0.59 14.37
N ASN A 136 -13.46 -1.19 15.45
CA ASN A 136 -12.05 -1.47 15.65
C ASN A 136 -11.80 -2.98 15.46
N GLU A 137 -11.29 -3.34 14.29
CA GLU A 137 -11.10 -4.72 13.80
C GLU A 137 -9.61 -5.10 13.79
N ARG A 138 -8.83 -4.51 14.70
CA ARG A 138 -7.41 -4.87 14.88
C ARG A 138 -7.27 -6.28 15.40
N ASP A 139 -6.26 -6.98 14.91
CA ASP A 139 -5.97 -8.36 15.31
C ASP A 139 -5.21 -8.44 16.63
N VAL A 140 -4.50 -7.37 17.00
CA VAL A 140 -3.72 -7.27 18.23
C VAL A 140 -4.19 -6.07 19.04
N PHE A 141 -4.49 -6.30 20.32
CA PHE A 141 -4.83 -5.24 21.26
C PHE A 141 -3.56 -4.52 21.73
N ASP A 142 -3.18 -3.47 20.99
CA ASP A 142 -2.05 -2.59 21.30
C ASP A 142 -2.52 -1.13 21.36
N ARG A 143 -1.66 -0.17 21.73
CA ARG A 143 -1.95 1.26 21.53
C ARG A 143 -1.86 1.66 20.05
N ASN A 144 -1.02 0.97 19.29
CA ASN A 144 -0.79 1.16 17.85
C ASN A 144 -1.83 0.39 17.02
N HIS A 145 -1.94 0.73 15.74
CA HIS A 145 -2.84 0.02 14.83
C HIS A 145 -2.11 -1.15 14.18
N ILE A 146 -2.57 -2.37 14.46
CA ILE A 146 -1.87 -3.60 14.06
C ILE A 146 -2.82 -4.51 13.31
N PHE A 147 -2.36 -4.98 12.15
CA PHE A 147 -3.05 -5.92 11.28
C PHE A 147 -2.16 -7.15 11.04
N SER A 148 -2.73 -8.34 11.18
CA SER A 148 -2.05 -9.61 10.92
C SER A 148 -2.22 -10.02 9.47
N LEU A 149 -1.12 -10.49 8.87
CA LEU A 149 -1.08 -11.02 7.51
C LEU A 149 -0.44 -12.42 7.52
N VAL A 150 -0.97 -13.28 6.67
CA VAL A 150 -0.45 -14.63 6.45
C VAL A 150 -0.12 -14.74 4.97
N LEU A 151 1.17 -14.90 4.66
CA LEU A 151 1.66 -15.07 3.30
C LEU A 151 1.92 -16.55 3.04
N GLN A 152 1.35 -17.07 1.97
CA GLN A 152 1.58 -18.45 1.54
C GLN A 152 3.01 -18.62 1.00
N PRO A 153 3.53 -19.85 0.90
CA PRO A 153 4.81 -20.12 0.25
C PRO A 153 4.87 -19.52 -1.16
N ASN A 154 5.98 -18.89 -1.52
CA ASN A 154 6.23 -18.33 -2.86
C ASN A 154 5.12 -17.36 -3.35
N SER A 155 4.46 -16.63 -2.44
CA SER A 155 3.34 -15.74 -2.78
C SER A 155 3.68 -14.26 -2.65
N GLU A 156 2.93 -13.44 -3.37
CA GLU A 156 2.92 -11.98 -3.22
C GLU A 156 1.50 -11.51 -2.89
N ILE A 157 1.37 -10.47 -2.07
CA ILE A 157 0.08 -9.85 -1.76
C ILE A 157 0.21 -8.33 -1.74
N THR A 158 -0.69 -7.65 -2.46
CA THR A 158 -0.72 -6.19 -2.46
C THR A 158 -1.59 -5.70 -1.31
N THR A 159 -1.01 -4.85 -0.47
CA THR A 159 -1.65 -4.27 0.70
C THR A 159 -1.96 -2.81 0.43
N TYR A 160 -3.18 -2.39 0.76
CA TYR A 160 -3.60 -0.99 0.71
C TYR A 160 -4.00 -0.51 2.10
N LEU A 161 -3.69 0.75 2.39
CA LEU A 161 -4.19 1.46 3.56
C LEU A 161 -4.80 2.79 3.15
N CYS A 162 -5.83 3.21 3.88
CA CYS A 162 -6.38 4.57 3.80
C CYS A 162 -6.35 5.20 5.19
N PHE A 163 -5.60 6.30 5.32
CA PHE A 163 -5.46 7.08 6.54
C PHE A 163 -6.31 8.33 6.44
N SER A 164 -7.08 8.62 7.50
CA SER A 164 -7.83 9.86 7.63
C SER A 164 -7.61 10.43 9.02
N ASN A 165 -7.25 11.72 9.10
CA ASN A 165 -7.00 12.39 10.37
C ASN A 165 -7.48 13.84 10.37
N THR A 166 -7.85 14.35 11.53
CA THR A 166 -8.07 15.78 11.77
C THR A 166 -6.90 16.31 12.59
N GLY A 167 -5.77 16.59 11.92
CA GLY A 167 -4.55 16.99 12.63
C GLY A 167 -3.30 16.58 11.87
N ARG A 168 -2.27 16.17 12.62
CA ARG A 168 -1.02 15.73 12.00
C ARG A 168 -1.20 14.41 11.27
N MET A 169 -0.83 14.39 9.99
CA MET A 169 -0.87 13.21 9.15
C MET A 169 0.54 12.61 9.06
N TYR A 170 0.83 11.71 10.00
CA TYR A 170 2.11 11.03 10.15
C TYR A 170 1.90 9.52 10.06
N ILE A 171 2.56 8.85 9.11
CA ILE A 171 2.27 7.46 8.73
C ILE A 171 3.54 6.59 8.86
N PRO A 172 3.99 6.30 10.11
CA PRO A 172 5.08 5.35 10.34
C PRO A 172 4.57 3.93 10.16
N LEU A 173 5.10 3.21 9.18
CA LEU A 173 4.69 1.84 8.87
C LEU A 173 5.87 0.88 8.97
N THR A 174 5.63 -0.23 9.65
CA THR A 174 6.61 -1.30 9.81
C THR A 174 5.93 -2.65 9.62
N ILE A 175 6.57 -3.55 8.88
CA ILE A 175 6.24 -4.97 8.90
C ILE A 175 7.16 -5.66 9.91
N TRP A 176 6.55 -6.48 10.77
CA TRP A 176 7.26 -7.28 11.75
C TRP A 176 7.04 -8.76 11.49
N ASP A 177 8.07 -9.56 11.70
CA ASP A 177 7.85 -10.95 12.04
C ASP A 177 7.11 -11.03 13.38
N THR A 178 6.14 -11.95 13.48
CA THR A 178 5.29 -12.07 14.68
C THR A 178 6.13 -12.29 15.95
N LEU A 179 7.19 -13.10 15.88
CA LEU A 179 8.02 -13.40 17.05
C LEU A 179 8.83 -12.17 17.50
N ASP A 180 9.34 -11.38 16.56
CA ASP A 180 10.11 -10.18 16.88
C ASP A 180 9.23 -9.04 17.40
N PHE A 181 7.98 -8.95 16.93
CA PHE A 181 7.00 -8.06 17.53
C PHE A 181 6.70 -8.44 19.00
N ILE A 182 6.54 -9.74 19.30
CA ILE A 182 6.31 -10.21 20.68
C ILE A 182 7.49 -9.86 21.59
N LYS A 183 8.73 -10.05 21.12
CA LYS A 183 9.92 -9.65 21.88
C LYS A 183 9.93 -8.14 22.16
N LYS A 184 9.61 -7.32 21.15
CA LYS A 184 9.52 -5.86 21.29
C LYS A 184 8.54 -5.46 22.38
N ILE A 185 7.33 -6.03 22.42
CA ILE A 185 6.33 -5.64 23.42
C ILE A 185 6.72 -6.07 24.84
N GLN A 186 7.40 -7.21 25.00
CA GLN A 186 7.88 -7.69 26.31
C GLN A 186 9.00 -6.82 26.91
N VAL A 187 9.84 -6.24 26.06
CA VAL A 187 10.90 -5.33 26.52
C VAL A 187 10.35 -3.96 26.92
N ASN A 188 9.20 -3.57 26.36
CA ASN A 188 8.59 -2.24 26.58
C ASN A 188 7.44 -2.24 27.61
N SER A 189 7.16 -3.38 28.24
CA SER A 189 6.17 -3.56 29.31
C SER A 189 6.83 -3.52 30.68
#